data_AF-A0AA91GXD7-F1
#
_entry.id   AF-A0AA91GXD7-F1
#
_cell.length_a   1.000
_cell.length_b   1.000
_cell.length_c   1.000
_cell.angle_alpha   90.00
_cell.angle_beta   90.00
_cell.angle_gamma   90.00
#
_symmetry.space_group_name_H-M   'P 1'
#
loop_
_entity.id
_entity.type
_entity.pdbx_description
1 polymer ?
#
loop_
_entity_poly.entity_id
_entity_poly.type
_entity_poly.pdbx_seq_one_letter_code
_entity_poly.pdbx_strand_id
1 'polypeptide(L)'
;MVSTLDNTKRLSIANNQMTWKYIFQLKAVINWVESVFLLLSDQWIRELLGEKPLINAEYSHLFLALVFVIGIGYWWVGQDIDRNHGIIKLGIIAQSSVFVVLAYHTLVGKLHPFYLVPGVIDLTFAILFVVFLNSYARTKPALE
;
A
#
# COMPACT_ATOMS: atom_id res chain seq x y z
N MET A 1 13.99 -40.23 -3.94
CA MET A 1 14.04 -39.33 -2.76
C MET A 1 14.54 -37.92 -3.08
N VAL A 2 15.50 -37.75 -4.01
CA VAL A 2 15.99 -36.41 -4.43
C VAL A 2 14.94 -35.61 -5.23
N SER A 3 14.12 -36.26 -6.08
CA SER A 3 13.10 -35.56 -6.89
C SER A 3 11.90 -35.03 -6.09
N THR A 4 11.56 -35.68 -4.97
CA THR A 4 10.43 -35.28 -4.12
C THR A 4 10.73 -34.04 -3.29
N LEU A 5 11.98 -33.88 -2.82
CA LEU A 5 12.47 -32.71 -2.09
C LEU A 5 12.58 -31.47 -2.99
N ASP A 6 13.03 -31.63 -4.25
CA ASP A 6 13.08 -30.53 -5.23
C ASP A 6 11.66 -30.04 -5.59
N ASN A 7 10.71 -30.97 -5.78
CA ASN A 7 9.31 -30.62 -6.05
C ASN A 7 8.65 -29.86 -4.88
N THR A 8 8.90 -30.25 -3.63
CA THR A 8 8.32 -29.54 -2.46
C THR A 8 8.85 -28.12 -2.35
N LYS A 9 10.15 -27.92 -2.61
CA LYS A 9 10.79 -26.60 -2.60
C LYS A 9 10.27 -25.70 -3.72
N ARG A 10 10.08 -26.24 -4.93
CA ARG A 10 9.46 -25.49 -6.05
C ARG A 10 8.01 -25.10 -5.75
N LEU A 11 7.23 -26.00 -5.17
CA LEU A 11 5.86 -25.72 -4.73
C LEU A 11 5.81 -24.61 -3.67
N SER A 12 6.71 -24.61 -2.69
CA SER A 12 6.73 -23.56 -1.66
C SER A 12 7.10 -22.19 -2.23
N ILE A 13 8.05 -22.15 -3.17
CA ILE A 13 8.46 -20.91 -3.86
C ILE A 13 7.30 -20.36 -4.70
N ALA A 14 6.64 -21.22 -5.49
CA ALA A 14 5.49 -20.83 -6.31
C ALA A 14 4.32 -20.32 -5.45
N ASN A 15 4.01 -20.99 -4.33
CA ASN A 15 3.00 -20.53 -3.38
C ASN A 15 3.35 -19.16 -2.79
N ASN A 16 4.61 -18.93 -2.43
CA ASN A 16 5.06 -17.64 -1.89
C ASN A 16 4.90 -16.51 -2.93
N GLN A 17 5.26 -16.74 -4.20
CA GLN A 17 5.05 -15.77 -5.27
C GLN A 17 3.57 -15.43 -5.49
N MET A 18 2.69 -16.45 -5.46
CA MET A 18 1.25 -16.24 -5.56
C MET A 18 0.70 -15.43 -4.37
N THR A 19 1.18 -15.69 -3.15
CA THR A 19 0.82 -14.89 -1.97
C THR A 19 1.19 -13.42 -2.15
N TRP A 20 2.42 -13.12 -2.58
CA TRP A 20 2.85 -11.73 -2.79
C TRP A 20 2.06 -11.05 -3.89
N LYS A 21 1.73 -11.75 -4.98
CA LYS A 21 0.86 -11.25 -6.05
C LYS A 21 -0.45 -10.72 -5.48
N TYR A 22 -1.13 -11.55 -4.68
CA TYR A 22 -2.41 -11.16 -4.10
C TYR A 22 -2.28 -10.06 -3.06
N ILE A 23 -1.18 -9.97 -2.31
CA ILE A 23 -0.93 -8.86 -1.38
C ILE A 23 -0.84 -7.52 -2.15
N PHE A 24 -0.11 -7.47 -3.26
CA PHE A 24 -0.02 -6.25 -4.08
C PHE A 24 -1.35 -5.91 -4.74
N GLN A 25 -2.07 -6.90 -5.28
CA GLN A 25 -3.41 -6.68 -5.86
C GLN A 25 -4.44 -6.24 -4.81
N LEU A 26 -4.39 -6.81 -3.61
CA LEU A 26 -5.23 -6.38 -2.49
C LEU A 26 -4.93 -4.92 -2.15
N LYS A 27 -3.66 -4.51 -2.09
CA LYS A 27 -3.32 -3.12 -1.83
C LYS A 27 -3.80 -2.18 -2.95
N ALA A 28 -3.70 -2.62 -4.21
CA ALA A 28 -4.26 -1.87 -5.33
C ALA A 28 -5.76 -1.60 -5.16
N VAL A 29 -6.53 -2.63 -4.82
CA VAL A 29 -7.97 -2.53 -4.57
C VAL A 29 -8.27 -1.63 -3.36
N ILE A 30 -7.51 -1.78 -2.26
CA ILE A 30 -7.66 -0.91 -1.08
C ILE A 30 -7.44 0.55 -1.46
N ASN A 31 -6.37 0.88 -2.21
CA ASN A 31 -6.14 2.25 -2.69
C ASN A 31 -7.31 2.80 -3.51
N TRP A 32 -7.87 2.00 -4.42
CA TRP A 32 -9.02 2.42 -5.22
C TRP A 32 -10.27 2.62 -4.37
N VAL A 33 -10.54 1.71 -3.43
CA VAL A 33 -11.66 1.83 -2.49
C VAL A 33 -11.49 3.05 -1.61
N GLU A 34 -10.33 3.24 -0.98
CA GLU A 34 -10.02 4.40 -0.12
C GLU A 34 -10.18 5.72 -0.88
N SER A 35 -9.57 5.81 -2.06
CA SER A 35 -9.62 7.03 -2.87
C SER A 35 -11.03 7.39 -3.33
N VAL A 36 -11.78 6.43 -3.88
CA VAL A 36 -13.16 6.65 -4.33
C VAL A 36 -14.09 6.89 -3.15
N PHE A 37 -13.96 6.13 -2.07
CA PHE A 37 -14.80 6.28 -0.89
C PHE A 37 -14.62 7.65 -0.25
N LEU A 38 -13.38 8.07 0.04
CA LEU A 38 -13.11 9.37 0.64
C LEU A 38 -13.51 10.52 -0.30
N LEU A 39 -13.33 10.37 -1.62
CA LEU A 39 -13.77 11.38 -2.58
C LEU A 39 -15.28 11.65 -2.49
N LEU A 40 -16.08 10.61 -2.27
CA LEU A 40 -17.54 10.70 -2.23
C LEU A 40 -18.09 10.96 -0.82
N SER A 41 -17.35 10.62 0.23
CA SER A 41 -17.87 10.59 1.61
C SER A 41 -17.18 11.54 2.58
N ASP A 42 -16.07 12.21 2.23
CA ASP A 42 -15.33 13.05 3.19
C ASP A 42 -16.21 14.13 3.84
N GLN A 43 -17.06 14.83 3.08
CA GLN A 43 -17.96 15.83 3.65
C GLN A 43 -18.91 15.21 4.70
N TRP A 44 -19.53 14.08 4.36
CA TRP A 44 -20.44 13.38 5.25
C TRP A 44 -19.72 12.88 6.52
N ILE A 45 -18.50 12.34 6.38
CA ILE A 45 -17.65 11.92 7.50
C ILE A 45 -17.34 13.12 8.40
N ARG A 46 -16.97 14.27 7.83
CA ARG A 46 -16.68 15.49 8.62
C ARG A 46 -17.87 15.95 9.42
N GLU A 47 -19.04 16.01 8.78
CA GLU A 47 -20.30 16.38 9.45
C GLU A 47 -20.60 15.43 10.61
N LEU A 48 -20.45 14.12 10.41
CA LEU A 48 -20.63 13.11 11.45
C LEU A 48 -19.65 13.28 12.62
N LEU A 49 -18.43 13.72 12.34
CA LEU A 49 -17.38 13.97 13.33
C LEU A 49 -17.44 15.38 13.94
N GLY A 50 -18.37 16.24 13.53
CA GLY A 50 -18.44 17.64 13.97
C GLY A 50 -17.29 18.52 13.45
N GLU A 51 -16.59 18.06 12.41
CA GLU A 51 -15.48 18.76 11.76
C GLU A 51 -15.98 19.76 10.72
N LYS A 52 -15.21 20.84 10.54
CA LYS A 52 -15.53 21.82 9.50
C LYS A 52 -15.24 21.26 8.10
N PRO A 53 -16.00 21.68 7.08
CA PRO A 53 -15.66 21.38 5.69
C PRO A 53 -14.25 21.86 5.33
N LEU A 54 -13.64 21.19 4.35
CA LEU A 54 -12.35 21.62 3.81
C LEU A 54 -12.47 22.98 3.13
N ILE A 55 -11.54 23.89 3.43
CA ILE A 55 -11.46 25.20 2.78
C ILE A 55 -10.94 25.05 1.34
N ASN A 56 -9.98 24.15 1.12
CA ASN A 56 -9.33 23.92 -0.18
C ASN A 56 -9.46 22.43 -0.57
N ALA A 57 -10.67 22.01 -0.93
CA ALA A 57 -11.00 20.60 -1.21
C ALA A 57 -10.24 20.03 -2.44
N GLU A 58 -9.82 20.89 -3.36
CA GLU A 58 -9.08 20.51 -4.56
C GLU A 58 -7.76 19.80 -4.25
N TYR A 59 -7.06 20.15 -3.17
CA TYR A 59 -5.84 19.44 -2.76
C TYR A 59 -6.14 18.01 -2.30
N SER A 60 -7.31 17.79 -1.70
CA SER A 60 -7.75 16.44 -1.34
C SER A 60 -8.11 15.65 -2.60
N HIS A 61 -8.77 16.26 -3.58
CA HIS A 61 -9.03 15.60 -4.87
C HIS A 61 -7.75 15.20 -5.60
N LEU A 62 -6.75 16.10 -5.64
CA LEU A 62 -5.43 15.82 -6.22
C LEU A 62 -4.73 14.66 -5.49
N PHE A 63 -4.76 14.66 -4.16
CA PHE A 63 -4.23 13.57 -3.35
C PHE A 63 -4.93 12.24 -3.64
N LEU A 64 -6.27 12.21 -3.65
CA LEU A 64 -7.05 11.00 -3.89
C LEU A 64 -6.85 10.46 -5.32
N ALA A 65 -6.69 11.34 -6.31
CA ALA A 65 -6.32 10.95 -7.67
C ALA A 65 -4.93 10.28 -7.70
N LEU A 66 -3.95 10.80 -6.95
CA LEU A 66 -2.64 10.17 -6.82
C LEU A 66 -2.73 8.82 -6.10
N VAL A 67 -3.52 8.70 -5.03
CA VAL A 67 -3.76 7.42 -4.33
C VAL A 67 -4.33 6.37 -5.29
N PHE A 68 -5.28 6.77 -6.14
CA PHE A 68 -5.85 5.90 -7.16
C PHE A 68 -4.79 5.41 -8.17
N VAL A 69 -3.94 6.33 -8.67
CA VAL A 69 -2.84 6.00 -9.60
C VAL A 69 -1.79 5.10 -8.96
N ILE A 70 -1.46 5.32 -7.68
CA ILE A 70 -0.58 4.41 -6.93
C ILE A 70 -1.19 3.00 -6.87
N GLY A 71 -2.52 2.88 -6.75
CA GLY A 71 -3.22 1.60 -6.86
C GLY A 71 -2.96 0.88 -8.19
N ILE A 72 -2.96 1.61 -9.32
CA ILE A 72 -2.58 1.07 -10.63
C ILE A 72 -1.14 0.54 -10.60
N GLY A 73 -0.22 1.27 -9.98
CA GLY A 73 1.17 0.83 -9.79
C GLY A 73 1.27 -0.51 -9.06
N TYR A 74 0.53 -0.68 -7.95
CA TYR A 74 0.51 -1.96 -7.23
C TYR A 74 -0.18 -3.08 -8.01
N TRP A 75 -1.19 -2.77 -8.82
CA TRP A 75 -1.78 -3.74 -9.72
C TRP A 75 -0.74 -4.27 -10.72
N TRP A 76 0.07 -3.39 -11.32
CA TRP A 76 1.17 -3.78 -12.21
C TRP A 76 2.22 -4.62 -11.50
N VAL A 77 2.59 -4.27 -10.26
CA VAL A 77 3.48 -5.12 -9.44
C VAL A 77 2.88 -6.52 -9.26
N GLY A 78 1.58 -6.63 -8.99
CA GLY A 78 0.92 -7.93 -8.86
C GLY A 78 0.89 -8.76 -10.14
N GLN A 79 0.97 -8.14 -11.32
CA GLN A 79 1.06 -8.86 -12.59
C GLN A 79 2.47 -9.40 -12.86
N ASP A 80 3.51 -8.65 -12.45
CA ASP A 80 4.91 -9.05 -12.60
C ASP A 80 5.72 -8.52 -11.41
N ILE A 81 5.87 -9.37 -10.41
CA ILE A 81 6.51 -9.02 -9.13
C ILE A 81 8.03 -8.86 -9.31
N ASP A 82 8.63 -9.63 -10.22
CA ASP A 82 10.08 -9.68 -10.42
C ASP A 82 10.64 -8.40 -11.05
N ARG A 83 9.85 -7.74 -11.91
CA ARG A 83 10.32 -6.59 -12.70
C ARG A 83 9.98 -5.23 -12.09
N ASN A 84 9.00 -5.15 -11.20
CA ASN A 84 8.43 -3.88 -10.75
C ASN A 84 8.96 -3.37 -9.39
N HIS A 85 10.15 -3.80 -8.96
CA HIS A 85 10.72 -3.40 -7.66
C HIS A 85 10.87 -1.88 -7.46
N GLY A 86 11.04 -1.11 -8.55
CA GLY A 86 11.07 0.36 -8.47
C GLY A 86 9.77 0.94 -7.93
N ILE A 87 8.62 0.42 -8.40
CA ILE A 87 7.29 0.81 -7.93
C ILE A 87 7.11 0.42 -6.46
N ILE A 88 7.60 -0.74 -6.04
CA ILE A 88 7.54 -1.20 -4.64
C ILE A 88 8.30 -0.24 -3.73
N LYS A 89 9.52 0.14 -4.11
CA LYS A 89 10.35 1.11 -3.35
C LYS A 89 9.66 2.47 -3.26
N LEU A 90 9.13 2.98 -4.38
CA LEU A 90 8.35 4.21 -4.39
C LEU A 90 7.13 4.11 -3.47
N GLY A 91 6.43 2.98 -3.49
CA GLY A 91 5.27 2.70 -2.66
C GLY A 91 5.58 2.67 -1.16
N ILE A 92 6.73 2.13 -0.75
CA ILE A 92 7.20 2.17 0.64
C ILE A 92 7.38 3.62 1.09
N ILE A 93 8.07 4.44 0.28
CA ILE A 93 8.33 5.86 0.60
C ILE A 93 7.01 6.63 0.67
N ALA A 94 6.15 6.47 -0.34
CA ALA A 94 4.87 7.16 -0.42
C ALA A 94 3.97 6.84 0.79
N GLN A 95 3.72 5.55 1.08
CA GLN A 95 2.84 5.12 2.17
C GLN A 95 3.38 5.54 3.55
N SER A 96 4.69 5.39 3.77
CA SER A 96 5.32 5.85 5.01
C SER A 96 5.18 7.36 5.18
N SER A 97 5.31 8.12 4.10
CA SER A 97 5.17 9.59 4.13
C SER A 97 3.73 10.00 4.44
N VAL A 98 2.73 9.34 3.84
CA VAL A 98 1.31 9.57 4.13
C VAL A 98 1.01 9.32 5.61
N PHE A 99 1.47 8.19 6.15
CA PHE A 99 1.32 7.90 7.58
C PHE A 99 1.95 8.97 8.46
N VAL A 100 3.20 9.38 8.18
CA VAL A 100 3.90 10.40 8.98
C VAL A 100 3.15 11.72 8.98
N VAL A 101 2.64 12.17 7.82
CA VAL A 101 1.85 13.40 7.71
C VAL A 101 0.55 13.31 8.50
N LEU A 102 -0.21 12.22 8.34
CA LEU A 102 -1.47 12.01 9.07
C LEU A 102 -1.22 11.93 10.59
N ALA A 103 -0.24 11.14 11.02
CA ALA A 103 0.13 10.98 12.42
C ALA A 103 0.54 12.32 13.04
N TYR A 104 1.40 13.10 12.36
CA TYR A 104 1.79 14.43 12.83
C TYR A 104 0.58 15.35 13.03
N HIS A 105 -0.30 15.46 12.02
CA HIS A 105 -1.46 16.34 12.10
C HIS A 105 -2.49 15.89 13.15
N THR A 106 -2.63 14.58 13.36
CA THR A 106 -3.43 14.04 14.46
C THR A 106 -2.82 14.36 15.82
N LEU A 107 -1.50 14.19 15.99
CA LEU A 107 -0.81 14.46 17.26
C LEU A 107 -0.89 15.95 17.67
N VAL A 108 -0.82 16.87 16.71
CA VAL A 108 -0.96 18.31 17.00
C VAL A 108 -2.42 18.79 17.03
N GLY A 109 -3.39 17.88 16.99
CA GLY A 109 -4.83 18.19 17.10
C GLY A 109 -5.43 18.92 15.90
N LYS A 110 -4.76 18.89 14.73
CA LYS A 110 -5.25 19.51 13.49
C LYS A 110 -6.08 18.59 12.61
N LEU A 111 -6.09 17.29 12.92
CA LEU A 111 -6.80 16.26 12.18
C LEU A 111 -7.44 15.28 13.15
N HIS A 112 -8.74 15.04 13.00
CA HIS A 112 -9.44 14.06 13.80
C HIS A 112 -8.79 12.66 13.68
N PRO A 113 -8.57 11.92 14.78
CA PRO A 113 -7.85 10.62 14.76
C PRO A 113 -8.45 9.56 13.82
N PHE A 114 -9.74 9.66 13.48
CA PHE A 114 -10.39 8.80 12.49
C PHE A 114 -9.64 8.78 11.15
N TYR A 115 -9.10 9.91 10.70
CA TYR A 115 -8.37 10.01 9.44
C TYR A 115 -6.99 9.34 9.48
N LEU A 116 -6.51 8.89 10.64
CA LEU A 116 -5.27 8.13 10.76
C LEU A 116 -5.44 6.66 10.33
N VAL A 117 -6.67 6.13 10.34
CA VAL A 117 -6.99 4.74 9.96
C VAL A 117 -6.39 4.34 8.60
N PRO A 118 -6.63 5.06 7.49
CA PRO A 118 -6.01 4.72 6.20
C PRO A 118 -4.48 4.77 6.26
N GLY A 119 -3.90 5.72 7.01
CA GLY A 119 -2.45 5.80 7.21
C GLY A 119 -1.85 4.57 7.90
N VAL A 120 -2.55 3.99 8.87
CA VAL A 120 -2.11 2.76 9.55
C VAL A 120 -2.17 1.55 8.62
N ILE A 121 -3.21 1.48 7.79
CA ILE A 121 -3.32 0.44 6.75
C ILE A 121 -2.15 0.58 5.77
N ASP A 122 -1.89 1.79 5.29
CA ASP A 122 -0.75 2.11 4.41
C ASP A 122 0.59 1.69 5.02
N LEU A 123 0.83 2.04 6.29
CA LEU A 123 2.08 1.67 6.97
C LEU A 123 2.25 0.15 7.07
N THR A 124 1.15 -0.57 7.34
CA THR A 124 1.17 -2.04 7.39
C THR A 124 1.62 -2.63 6.06
N PHE A 125 1.10 -2.12 4.94
CA PHE A 125 1.52 -2.57 3.61
C PHE A 125 2.94 -2.12 3.26
N ALA A 126 3.37 -0.92 3.65
CA ALA A 126 4.76 -0.48 3.49
C ALA A 126 5.74 -1.45 4.19
N ILE A 127 5.42 -1.89 5.41
CA ILE A 127 6.21 -2.90 6.13
C ILE A 127 6.22 -4.23 5.37
N LEU A 128 5.06 -4.70 4.89
CA LEU A 128 4.97 -5.92 4.08
C LEU A 128 5.83 -5.82 2.80
N PHE A 129 5.89 -4.66 2.17
CA PHE A 129 6.70 -4.43 0.97
C PHE A 129 8.20 -4.47 1.26
N VAL A 130 8.63 -3.95 2.42
CA VAL A 130 10.01 -4.11 2.90
C VAL A 130 10.33 -5.59 3.14
N VAL A 131 9.42 -6.32 3.79
CA VAL A 131 9.57 -7.77 4.01
C VAL A 131 9.66 -8.52 2.70
N PHE A 132 8.84 -8.16 1.71
CA PHE A 132 8.89 -8.73 0.36
C PHE A 132 10.27 -8.53 -0.28
N LEU A 133 10.76 -7.29 -0.38
CA LEU A 133 12.05 -6.98 -1.01
C LEU A 133 13.23 -7.69 -0.31
N ASN A 134 13.22 -7.74 1.02
CA ASN A 134 14.25 -8.43 1.81
C ASN A 134 14.21 -9.94 1.62
N SER A 135 13.01 -10.52 1.49
CA SER A 135 12.84 -11.95 1.23
C SER A 135 13.29 -12.30 -0.19
N TYR A 136 12.95 -11.45 -1.17
CA TYR A 136 13.34 -11.60 -2.55
C TYR A 136 14.86 -11.55 -2.76
N ALA A 137 15.53 -10.56 -2.15
CA ALA A 137 16.97 -10.41 -2.24
C ALA A 137 17.75 -11.62 -1.70
N ARG A 138 17.21 -12.29 -0.67
CA ARG A 138 17.82 -13.50 -0.08
C ARG A 138 17.64 -14.77 -0.94
N THR A 139 16.64 -14.79 -1.81
CA THR A 139 16.34 -15.95 -2.66
C THR A 139 16.99 -15.89 -4.05
N LYS A 140 17.47 -14.72 -4.48
CA LYS A 140 18.27 -14.62 -5.70
C LYS A 140 19.70 -15.11 -5.39
N PRO A 141 20.24 -16.10 -6.11
CA PRO A 141 21.67 -16.36 -6.05
C PRO A 141 22.38 -15.07 -6.44
N ALA A 142 23.39 -14.66 -5.66
CA ALA A 142 24.30 -13.62 -6.10
C ALA A 142 24.86 -14.07 -7.45
N LEU A 143 24.48 -13.37 -8.53
CA LEU A 143 25.19 -13.49 -9.79
C LEU A 143 26.55 -12.85 -9.53
N GLU A 144 27.56 -13.70 -9.35
CA GLU A 144 28.97 -13.33 -9.55
C GLU A 144 29.20 -12.86 -10.99
#